data_AF-A0A151RBG3-F1
#
_entry.id   AF-A0A151RBG3-F1
#
_cell.length_a   1.000
_cell.length_b   1.000
_cell.length_c   1.000
_cell.angle_alpha   90.00
_cell.angle_beta   90.00
_cell.angle_gamma   90.00
#
_symmetry.space_group_name_H-M   'P 1'
#
loop_
_entity.id
_entity.type
_entity.pdbx_description
1 polymer ?
#
loop_
_entity_poly.entity_id
_entity_poly.type
_entity_poly.pdbx_seq_one_letter_code
_entity_poly.pdbx_strand_id
1 'polypeptide(L)'
;MVKGVALTHRNLTALAAAQDAVRAKREEPVVYLFTMPFFHVYGFTFTVKAMVTLDTVVVMERFSLRGMLSAVETFGVTHAAVVPALLVALTKDGATEGYDLKTLETIACGSAPLGKEVFEAFKAKFPNVVVVQGYGLTESTAAVVRTSPEEPHRLGTTGRLNAGIEAKIVNPNTGEAMLPEQQGELWIKGPLVMKVDV
;
A
#
# COMPACT_ATOMS: atom_id res chain seq x y z
N MET A 1 -15.64 16.44 13.56
CA MET A 1 -14.49 17.30 13.24
C MET A 1 -13.30 16.44 12.89
N VAL A 2 -12.55 16.79 11.85
CA VAL A 2 -11.25 16.16 11.55
C VAL A 2 -10.18 16.74 12.49
N LYS A 3 -9.21 15.92 12.88
CA LYS A 3 -8.07 16.33 13.73
C LYS A 3 -6.81 16.42 12.89
N GLY A 4 -5.87 17.26 13.30
CA GLY A 4 -4.51 17.28 12.73
C GLY A 4 -3.67 16.15 13.31
N VAL A 5 -2.84 15.52 12.46
CA VAL A 5 -1.89 14.48 12.85
C VAL A 5 -0.48 15.03 12.70
N ALA A 6 0.26 15.13 13.81
CA ALA A 6 1.61 15.70 13.82
C ALA A 6 2.65 14.62 13.49
N LEU A 7 3.11 14.60 12.24
CA LEU A 7 4.21 13.75 11.79
C LEU A 7 5.53 14.52 11.86
N THR A 8 6.53 13.91 12.46
CA THR A 8 7.89 14.46 12.61
C THR A 8 8.81 14.01 11.46
N HIS A 9 9.93 14.70 11.28
CA HIS A 9 10.98 14.25 10.36
C HIS A 9 11.44 12.82 10.66
N ARG A 10 11.55 12.46 11.95
CA ARG A 10 11.92 11.10 12.38
C ARG A 10 10.96 10.05 11.83
N ASN A 11 9.66 10.36 11.78
CA ASN A 11 8.67 9.44 11.21
C ASN A 11 8.93 9.17 9.73
N LEU A 12 9.20 10.22 8.94
CA LEU A 12 9.47 10.12 7.51
C LEU A 12 10.82 9.45 7.21
N THR A 13 11.87 9.76 7.98
CA THR A 13 13.18 9.13 7.83
C THR A 13 13.13 7.63 8.18
N ALA A 14 12.39 7.25 9.22
CA ALA A 14 12.20 5.85 9.57
C ALA A 14 11.42 5.09 8.48
N LEU A 15 10.39 5.71 7.90
CA LEU A 15 9.67 5.17 6.75
C LEU A 15 10.59 4.96 5.55
N ALA A 16 11.39 5.98 5.19
CA ALA A 16 12.36 5.92 4.11
C ALA A 16 13.34 4.76 4.29
N ALA A 17 13.94 4.65 5.48
CA ALA A 17 14.85 3.56 5.81
C ALA A 17 14.17 2.18 5.74
N ALA A 18 12.93 2.06 6.23
CA ALA A 18 12.17 0.82 6.15
C ALA A 18 11.80 0.43 4.71
N GLN A 19 11.58 1.41 3.82
CA GLN A 19 11.32 1.18 2.40
C GLN A 19 12.59 0.75 1.65
N ASP A 20 13.73 1.39 1.94
CA ASP A 20 15.02 1.02 1.35
C ASP A 20 15.47 -0.38 1.77
N ALA A 21 15.30 -0.72 3.06
CA ALA A 21 15.69 -2.01 3.61
C ALA A 21 14.97 -3.22 2.97
N VAL A 22 13.77 -3.00 2.41
CA VAL A 22 12.99 -4.04 1.72
C VAL A 22 12.94 -3.83 0.21
N ARG A 23 13.79 -2.94 -0.32
CA ARG A 23 13.84 -2.66 -1.76
C ARG A 23 14.29 -3.89 -2.51
N ALA A 24 13.44 -4.38 -3.41
CA ALA A 24 13.83 -5.44 -4.34
C ALA A 24 14.97 -4.96 -5.24
N LYS A 25 15.98 -5.79 -5.45
CA LYS A 25 17.00 -5.53 -6.47
C LYS A 25 16.34 -5.69 -7.84
N ARG A 26 16.53 -4.70 -8.71
CA ARG A 26 16.02 -4.69 -10.08
C ARG A 26 17.09 -4.15 -11.00
N GLU A 27 17.09 -4.62 -12.25
CA GLU A 27 17.94 -4.08 -13.31
C GLU A 27 17.43 -2.71 -13.76
N GLU A 28 16.12 -2.58 -13.91
CA GLU A 28 15.45 -1.32 -14.27
C GLU A 28 14.68 -0.73 -13.08
N PRO A 29 14.71 0.61 -12.90
CA PRO A 29 13.92 1.30 -11.89
C PRO A 29 12.43 1.03 -12.04
N VAL A 30 11.68 1.09 -10.93
CA VAL A 30 10.24 0.97 -11.02
C VAL A 30 9.65 2.21 -11.72
N VAL A 31 8.63 1.98 -12.54
CA VAL A 31 7.76 3.04 -13.06
C VAL A 31 6.45 2.96 -12.28
N TYR A 32 6.26 3.89 -11.36
CA TYR A 32 5.15 3.92 -10.42
C TYR A 32 4.05 4.85 -10.91
N LEU A 33 2.85 4.32 -11.18
CA LEU A 33 1.67 5.13 -11.41
C LEU A 33 1.04 5.54 -10.09
N PHE A 34 0.97 6.85 -9.92
CA PHE A 34 0.44 7.49 -8.74
C PHE A 34 -1.04 7.84 -8.95
N THR A 35 -1.95 7.01 -8.41
CA THR A 35 -3.40 7.30 -8.46
C THR A 35 -3.96 7.89 -7.17
N MET A 36 -3.16 7.92 -6.10
CA MET A 36 -3.60 8.39 -4.77
C MET A 36 -3.37 9.90 -4.59
N PRO A 37 -4.24 10.63 -3.87
CA PRO A 37 -4.03 12.06 -3.64
C PRO A 37 -2.83 12.34 -2.73
N PHE A 38 -1.99 13.31 -3.09
CA PHE A 38 -0.81 13.70 -2.29
C PHE A 38 -1.13 14.33 -0.94
N PHE A 39 -2.34 14.87 -0.75
CA PHE A 39 -2.77 15.42 0.55
C PHE A 39 -3.07 14.32 1.57
N HIS A 40 -3.24 13.06 1.14
CA HIS A 40 -3.44 11.92 2.02
C HIS A 40 -2.10 11.22 2.28
N VAL A 41 -1.89 10.69 3.49
CA VAL A 41 -0.60 10.10 3.88
C VAL A 41 -0.20 8.94 2.95
N TYR A 42 -1.16 8.16 2.46
CA TYR A 42 -0.90 7.09 1.49
C TYR A 42 -0.29 7.64 0.20
N GLY A 43 -0.72 8.81 -0.26
CA GLY A 43 -0.13 9.46 -1.42
C GLY A 43 1.20 10.14 -1.08
N PHE A 44 1.26 10.87 0.03
CA PHE A 44 2.49 11.56 0.42
C PHE A 44 3.69 10.61 0.61
N THR A 45 3.47 9.45 1.22
CA THR A 45 4.55 8.52 1.61
C THR A 45 5.22 7.80 0.44
N PHE A 46 4.58 7.77 -0.72
CA PHE A 46 5.19 7.21 -1.93
C PHE A 46 6.04 8.25 -2.68
N THR A 47 5.86 9.56 -2.44
CA THR A 47 6.83 10.54 -2.94
C THR A 47 8.17 10.36 -2.21
N VAL A 48 8.10 10.13 -0.89
CA VAL A 48 9.26 9.73 -0.07
C VAL A 48 9.87 8.43 -0.59
N LYS A 49 9.04 7.43 -0.88
CA LYS A 49 9.50 6.16 -1.48
C LYS A 49 10.30 6.42 -2.76
N ALA A 50 9.71 7.10 -3.73
CA ALA A 50 10.32 7.33 -5.03
C ALA A 50 11.66 8.06 -4.93
N MET A 51 11.81 9.00 -3.99
CA MET A 51 13.09 9.68 -3.75
C MET A 51 14.19 8.73 -3.24
N VAL A 52 13.83 7.75 -2.41
CA VAL A 52 14.78 6.80 -1.79
C VAL A 52 15.11 5.65 -2.74
N THR A 53 14.12 5.20 -3.52
CA THR A 53 14.27 4.10 -4.47
C THR A 53 14.77 4.54 -5.84
N LEU A 54 14.78 5.85 -6.12
CA LEU A 54 15.08 6.43 -7.43
C LEU A 54 14.13 5.92 -8.54
N ASP A 55 12.88 5.68 -8.17
CA ASP A 55 11.83 5.22 -9.09
C ASP A 55 11.32 6.38 -9.95
N THR A 56 10.86 6.06 -11.16
CA THR A 56 10.10 7.00 -12.01
C THR A 56 8.67 7.08 -11.52
N VAL A 57 8.13 8.29 -11.36
CA VAL A 57 6.75 8.51 -10.93
C VAL A 57 5.92 9.12 -12.05
N VAL A 58 4.88 8.40 -12.48
CA VAL A 58 3.86 8.90 -13.39
C VAL A 58 2.70 9.45 -12.55
N VAL A 59 2.36 10.72 -12.75
CA VAL A 59 1.31 11.41 -11.99
C VAL A 59 0.16 11.79 -12.91
N MET A 60 -1.07 11.69 -12.40
CA MET A 60 -2.27 12.14 -13.09
C MET A 60 -2.85 13.36 -12.37
N GLU A 61 -3.15 14.44 -13.10
CA GLU A 61 -3.81 15.63 -12.52
C GLU A 61 -5.19 15.27 -11.95
N ARG A 62 -5.96 14.50 -12.72
CA ARG A 62 -7.25 13.96 -12.31
C ARG A 62 -7.32 12.48 -12.64
N PHE A 63 -7.74 11.69 -11.68
CA PHE A 63 -7.93 10.25 -11.89
C PHE A 63 -9.06 10.00 -12.91
N SER A 64 -8.79 9.11 -13.86
CA SER A 64 -9.79 8.42 -14.65
C SER A 64 -9.29 7.00 -14.97
N LEU A 65 -10.19 6.02 -15.04
CA LEU A 65 -9.79 4.65 -15.35
C LEU A 65 -9.10 4.55 -16.70
N ARG A 66 -9.67 5.18 -17.75
CA ARG A 66 -9.07 5.22 -19.09
C ARG A 66 -7.68 5.88 -19.10
N GLY A 67 -7.53 6.99 -18.37
CA GLY A 67 -6.23 7.66 -18.24
C GLY A 67 -5.19 6.78 -17.54
N MET A 68 -5.59 6.03 -16.51
CA MET A 68 -4.71 5.06 -15.87
C MET A 68 -4.26 3.96 -16.84
N LEU A 69 -5.20 3.37 -17.59
CA LEU A 69 -4.89 2.30 -18.55
C LEU A 69 -3.96 2.79 -19.66
N SER A 70 -4.25 3.97 -20.22
CA SER A 70 -3.39 4.61 -21.22
C SER A 70 -2.01 4.95 -20.67
N ALA A 71 -1.91 5.40 -19.41
CA ALA A 71 -0.64 5.67 -18.76
C ALA A 71 0.19 4.38 -18.57
N VAL A 72 -0.46 3.26 -18.23
CA VAL A 72 0.23 1.97 -18.12
C VAL A 72 0.89 1.58 -19.44
N GLU A 73 0.13 1.63 -20.53
CA GLU A 73 0.62 1.30 -21.88
C GLU A 73 1.68 2.29 -22.37
N THR A 74 1.45 3.60 -22.22
CA THR A 74 2.30 4.65 -22.78
C THR A 74 3.65 4.76 -22.06
N PHE A 75 3.64 4.63 -20.73
CA PHE A 75 4.82 4.85 -19.91
C PHE A 75 5.46 3.55 -19.40
N GLY A 76 4.92 2.38 -19.77
CA GLY A 76 5.41 1.09 -19.30
C GLY A 76 5.33 0.98 -17.77
N VAL A 77 4.21 1.38 -17.18
CA VAL A 77 4.03 1.35 -15.71
C VAL A 77 4.19 -0.08 -15.22
N THR A 78 5.09 -0.28 -14.26
CA THR A 78 5.31 -1.58 -13.61
C THR A 78 4.59 -1.71 -12.29
N HIS A 79 4.35 -0.59 -11.60
CA HIS A 79 3.70 -0.60 -10.30
C HIS A 79 2.60 0.46 -10.18
N ALA A 80 1.53 0.15 -9.47
CA ALA A 80 0.48 1.12 -9.17
C ALA A 80 0.02 1.03 -7.71
N ALA A 81 -0.28 2.17 -7.10
CA ALA A 81 -0.99 2.24 -5.83
C ALA A 81 -2.47 2.48 -6.10
N VAL A 82 -3.34 1.70 -5.46
CA VAL A 82 -4.78 1.73 -5.67
C VAL A 82 -5.54 1.50 -4.36
N VAL A 83 -6.86 1.66 -4.44
CA VAL A 83 -7.84 1.27 -3.41
C VAL A 83 -8.70 0.11 -3.90
N PRO A 84 -9.37 -0.66 -3.01
CA PRO A 84 -10.20 -1.80 -3.42
C PRO A 84 -11.25 -1.49 -4.49
N ALA A 85 -11.87 -0.31 -4.44
CA ALA A 85 -12.86 0.12 -5.44
C ALA A 85 -12.30 0.18 -6.87
N LEU A 86 -11.00 0.47 -7.02
CA LEU A 86 -10.34 0.48 -8.32
C LEU A 86 -10.04 -0.93 -8.81
N LEU A 87 -9.72 -1.88 -7.93
CA LEU A 87 -9.62 -3.28 -8.31
C LEU A 87 -10.96 -3.81 -8.84
N VAL A 88 -12.08 -3.47 -8.17
CA VAL A 88 -13.43 -3.78 -8.66
C VAL A 88 -13.68 -3.19 -10.05
N ALA A 89 -13.25 -1.94 -10.28
CA ALA A 89 -13.43 -1.30 -11.59
C ALA A 89 -12.61 -2.00 -12.69
N LEU A 90 -11.38 -2.43 -12.38
CA LEU A 90 -10.50 -3.15 -13.30
C LEU A 90 -11.02 -4.54 -13.63
N THR A 91 -11.74 -5.21 -12.72
CA THR A 91 -12.29 -6.55 -12.93
C THR A 91 -13.57 -6.57 -13.76
N LYS A 92 -14.21 -5.42 -14.00
CA LYS A 92 -15.42 -5.38 -14.83
C LYS A 92 -15.14 -5.82 -16.27
N ASP A 93 -16.14 -6.44 -16.90
CA ASP A 93 -16.08 -6.85 -18.30
C ASP A 93 -15.85 -5.63 -19.21
N GLY A 94 -15.02 -5.80 -20.23
CA GLY A 94 -14.64 -4.73 -21.16
C GLY A 94 -13.78 -3.60 -20.57
N ALA A 95 -13.59 -3.52 -19.25
CA ALA A 95 -12.98 -2.35 -18.61
C ALA A 95 -11.53 -2.07 -19.05
N THR A 96 -10.82 -3.11 -19.50
CA THR A 96 -9.42 -3.05 -19.92
C THR A 96 -9.22 -3.47 -21.37
N GLU A 97 -10.30 -3.63 -22.14
CA GLU A 97 -10.20 -3.96 -23.56
C GLU A 97 -9.54 -2.82 -24.32
N GLY A 98 -8.63 -3.19 -25.23
CA GLY A 98 -7.91 -2.23 -26.08
C GLY A 98 -6.67 -1.58 -25.45
N TYR A 99 -6.20 -2.05 -24.29
CA TYR A 99 -4.95 -1.56 -23.67
C TYR A 99 -3.97 -2.72 -23.44
N ASP A 100 -2.69 -2.53 -23.75
CA ASP A 100 -1.61 -3.44 -23.33
C ASP A 100 -1.15 -3.09 -21.91
N LEU A 101 -1.38 -4.01 -20.96
CA LEU A 101 -1.04 -3.85 -19.55
C LEU A 101 0.04 -4.83 -19.08
N LYS A 102 0.76 -5.49 -20.01
CA LYS A 102 1.75 -6.52 -19.68
C LYS A 102 2.92 -6.03 -18.84
N THR A 103 3.21 -4.72 -18.87
CA THR A 103 4.26 -4.13 -18.04
C THR A 103 3.88 -4.11 -16.57
N LEU A 104 2.60 -4.17 -16.22
CA LEU A 104 2.16 -4.10 -14.84
C LEU A 104 2.56 -5.38 -14.09
N GLU A 105 3.36 -5.22 -13.04
CA GLU A 105 3.90 -6.33 -12.25
C GLU A 105 3.29 -6.38 -10.85
N THR A 106 3.11 -5.21 -10.21
CA THR A 106 2.65 -5.15 -8.82
C THR A 106 1.64 -4.05 -8.59
N ILE A 107 0.57 -4.36 -7.87
CA ILE A 107 -0.36 -3.39 -7.32
C ILE A 107 -0.25 -3.36 -5.80
N ALA A 108 -0.03 -2.17 -5.24
CA ALA A 108 -0.24 -1.91 -3.82
C ALA A 108 -1.70 -1.49 -3.57
N CYS A 109 -2.45 -2.30 -2.82
CA CYS A 109 -3.82 -2.04 -2.45
C CYS A 109 -3.92 -1.73 -0.95
N GLY A 110 -4.61 -0.65 -0.59
CA GLY A 110 -4.75 -0.25 0.81
C GLY A 110 -5.86 0.76 1.04
N SER A 111 -5.81 1.44 2.19
CA SER A 111 -6.78 2.42 2.68
C SER A 111 -8.19 1.89 3.00
N ALA A 112 -8.52 0.67 2.60
CA ALA A 112 -9.76 -0.01 2.97
C ALA A 112 -9.57 -1.54 2.92
N PRO A 113 -10.41 -2.33 3.61
CA PRO A 113 -10.38 -3.78 3.52
C PRO A 113 -10.55 -4.26 2.07
N LEU A 114 -9.67 -5.17 1.65
CA LEU A 114 -9.81 -5.85 0.36
C LEU A 114 -10.56 -7.17 0.56
N GLY A 115 -11.77 -7.26 0.03
CA GLY A 115 -12.58 -8.48 0.06
C GLY A 115 -11.93 -9.60 -0.74
N LYS A 116 -12.12 -10.85 -0.28
CA LYS A 116 -11.57 -12.06 -0.90
C LYS A 116 -12.03 -12.17 -2.35
N GLU A 117 -13.31 -11.91 -2.60
CA GLU A 117 -13.94 -12.02 -3.91
C GLU A 117 -13.34 -11.02 -4.91
N VAL A 118 -13.06 -9.80 -4.46
CA VAL A 118 -12.42 -8.76 -5.27
C VAL A 118 -10.98 -9.15 -5.61
N PHE A 119 -10.24 -9.68 -4.64
CA PHE A 119 -8.88 -10.16 -4.85
C PHE A 119 -8.84 -11.32 -5.85
N GLU A 120 -9.73 -12.31 -5.69
CA GLU A 120 -9.79 -13.49 -6.57
C GLU A 120 -10.19 -13.11 -8.00
N ALA A 121 -11.20 -12.24 -8.17
CA ALA A 121 -11.59 -11.72 -9.48
C ALA A 121 -10.43 -10.97 -10.15
N PHE A 122 -9.69 -10.15 -9.39
CA PHE A 122 -8.52 -9.45 -9.90
C PHE A 122 -7.41 -10.41 -10.33
N LYS A 123 -7.08 -11.39 -9.49
CA LYS A 123 -6.04 -12.40 -9.82
C LYS A 123 -6.42 -13.26 -11.01
N ALA A 124 -7.70 -13.59 -11.19
CA ALA A 124 -8.18 -14.32 -12.37
C ALA A 124 -7.96 -13.53 -13.67
N LYS A 125 -8.19 -12.21 -13.63
CA LYS A 125 -8.01 -11.32 -14.79
C LYS A 125 -6.54 -10.93 -15.03
N PHE A 126 -5.76 -10.79 -13.95
CA PHE A 126 -4.35 -10.37 -13.96
C PHE A 126 -3.46 -11.40 -13.25
N PRO A 127 -3.27 -12.61 -13.81
CA PRO A 127 -2.57 -13.70 -13.14
C PRO A 127 -1.12 -13.37 -12.81
N ASN A 128 -0.47 -12.56 -13.63
CA ASN A 128 0.94 -12.19 -13.49
C ASN A 128 1.16 -10.97 -12.57
N VAL A 129 0.10 -10.27 -12.16
CA VAL A 129 0.21 -9.10 -11.28
C VAL A 129 0.17 -9.57 -9.82
N VAL A 130 1.17 -9.17 -9.05
CA VAL A 130 1.22 -9.37 -7.60
C VAL A 130 0.38 -8.29 -6.91
N VAL A 131 -0.51 -8.69 -6.02
CA VAL A 131 -1.28 -7.75 -5.19
C VAL A 131 -0.66 -7.71 -3.80
N VAL A 132 -0.05 -6.58 -3.47
CA VAL A 132 0.50 -6.29 -2.15
C VAL A 132 -0.55 -5.52 -1.35
N GLN A 133 -0.79 -5.93 -0.12
CA GLN A 133 -1.70 -5.26 0.81
C GLN A 133 -0.92 -4.62 1.95
N GLY A 134 -1.52 -3.63 2.59
CA GLY A 134 -0.95 -3.05 3.80
C GLY A 134 -2.01 -2.46 4.71
N TYR A 135 -1.71 -2.47 6.00
CA TYR A 135 -2.50 -1.82 7.04
C TYR A 135 -1.69 -0.69 7.67
N GLY A 136 -2.34 0.46 7.82
CA GLY A 136 -1.79 1.63 8.49
C GLY A 136 -2.85 2.72 8.62
N LEU A 137 -2.49 3.74 9.38
CA LEU A 137 -3.31 4.90 9.72
C LEU A 137 -2.54 6.18 9.36
N THR A 138 -3.24 7.29 9.31
CA THR A 138 -2.60 8.61 9.23
C THR A 138 -1.67 8.81 10.43
N GLU A 139 -2.14 8.43 11.62
CA GLU A 139 -1.44 8.46 12.91
C GLU A 139 -0.23 7.51 12.97
N SER A 140 -0.10 6.57 12.04
CA SER A 140 1.05 5.68 11.93
C SER A 140 1.94 6.01 10.74
N THR A 141 1.88 7.24 10.22
CA THR A 141 2.68 7.77 9.09
C THR A 141 2.45 7.08 7.74
N ALA A 142 2.16 5.78 7.70
CA ALA A 142 1.87 4.98 6.52
C ALA A 142 1.43 3.58 6.99
N ALA A 143 1.55 2.59 6.10
CA ALA A 143 1.47 1.18 6.45
C ALA A 143 2.52 0.79 7.50
N VAL A 144 2.07 0.07 8.53
CA VAL A 144 2.90 -0.57 9.57
C VAL A 144 2.93 -2.08 9.42
N VAL A 145 1.98 -2.65 8.68
CA VAL A 145 1.95 -4.06 8.27
C VAL A 145 1.85 -4.09 6.74
N ARG A 146 2.61 -4.95 6.07
CA ARG A 146 2.52 -5.17 4.62
C ARG A 146 2.71 -6.63 4.26
N THR A 147 2.03 -7.08 3.21
CA THR A 147 2.31 -8.38 2.59
C THR A 147 3.62 -8.31 1.81
N SER A 148 4.34 -9.42 1.76
CA SER A 148 5.52 -9.55 0.92
C SER A 148 5.10 -10.02 -0.48
N PRO A 149 5.75 -9.55 -1.56
CA PRO A 149 5.66 -10.19 -2.87
C PRO A 149 6.01 -11.69 -2.85
N GLU A 150 6.73 -12.17 -1.83
CA GLU A 150 7.07 -13.57 -1.60
C GLU A 150 5.90 -14.40 -1.01
N GLU A 151 4.85 -13.74 -0.49
CA GLU A 151 3.62 -14.39 -0.01
C GLU A 151 2.39 -13.94 -0.82
N PRO A 152 2.42 -13.95 -2.18
CA PRO A 152 1.46 -13.23 -3.02
C PRO A 152 0.06 -13.84 -3.03
N HIS A 153 -0.12 -15.04 -2.47
CA HIS A 153 -1.37 -15.79 -2.44
C HIS A 153 -1.99 -15.89 -1.05
N ARG A 154 -1.39 -15.26 -0.04
CA ARG A 154 -1.92 -15.37 1.33
C ARG A 154 -3.14 -14.46 1.50
N LEU A 155 -4.31 -15.07 1.36
CA LEU A 155 -5.61 -14.41 1.57
C LEU A 155 -5.86 -14.16 3.06
N GLY A 156 -6.64 -13.12 3.36
CA GLY A 156 -7.10 -12.81 4.72
C GLY A 156 -6.04 -12.22 5.65
N THR A 157 -4.90 -11.75 5.12
CA THR A 157 -3.86 -11.08 5.89
C THR A 157 -3.45 -9.75 5.25
N THR A 158 -3.08 -8.79 6.11
CA THR A 158 -2.42 -7.55 5.70
C THR A 158 -0.90 -7.68 5.74
N GLY A 159 -0.38 -8.85 6.15
CA GLY A 159 1.02 -9.25 6.06
C GLY A 159 1.77 -9.23 7.39
N ARG A 160 3.05 -8.83 7.33
CA ARG A 160 3.99 -8.82 8.47
C ARG A 160 4.32 -7.39 8.87
N LEU A 161 4.76 -7.22 10.12
CA LEU A 161 5.19 -5.91 10.64
C LEU A 161 6.36 -5.38 9.81
N ASN A 162 6.32 -4.09 9.49
CA ASN A 162 7.44 -3.38 8.91
C ASN A 162 8.59 -3.27 9.92
N ALA A 163 9.82 -3.11 9.42
CA ALA A 163 11.01 -2.95 10.25
C ALA A 163 10.84 -1.81 11.27
N GLY A 164 11.22 -2.08 12.52
CA GLY A 164 11.12 -1.12 13.63
C GLY A 164 9.72 -0.95 14.22
N ILE A 165 8.73 -1.72 13.78
CA ILE A 165 7.39 -1.74 14.39
C ILE A 165 7.25 -2.95 15.33
N GLU A 166 6.77 -2.66 16.53
CA GLU A 166 6.27 -3.63 17.50
C GLU A 166 4.74 -3.59 17.48
N ALA A 167 4.09 -4.74 17.63
CA ALA A 167 2.65 -4.80 17.80
C ALA A 167 2.23 -5.89 18.78
N LYS A 168 1.07 -5.71 19.40
CA LYS A 168 0.39 -6.73 20.19
C LYS A 168 -1.12 -6.67 19.96
N ILE A 169 -1.78 -7.81 20.09
CA ILE A 169 -3.24 -7.88 20.21
C ILE A 169 -3.58 -7.80 21.69
N VAL A 170 -4.53 -6.94 22.06
CA VAL A 170 -4.97 -6.77 23.44
C VAL A 170 -6.47 -6.95 23.60
N ASN A 171 -6.89 -7.37 24.78
CA ASN A 171 -8.30 -7.30 25.16
C ASN A 171 -8.67 -5.82 25.35
N PRO A 172 -9.67 -5.27 24.63
CA PRO A 172 -10.00 -3.85 24.71
C PRO A 172 -10.58 -3.42 26.07
N ASN A 173 -11.07 -4.37 26.88
CA ASN A 173 -11.64 -4.09 28.20
C ASN A 173 -10.58 -4.15 29.32
N THR A 174 -9.55 -4.98 29.19
CA THR A 174 -8.54 -5.19 30.25
C THR A 174 -7.16 -4.61 29.91
N GLY A 175 -6.86 -4.37 28.63
CA GLY A 175 -5.54 -3.94 28.15
C GLY A 175 -4.48 -5.04 28.15
N GLU A 176 -4.83 -6.25 28.57
CA GLU A 176 -3.92 -7.40 28.66
C GLU A 176 -3.58 -7.96 27.28
N ALA A 177 -2.35 -8.45 27.13
CA ALA A 177 -1.90 -9.07 25.90
C ALA A 177 -2.61 -10.42 25.67
N MET A 178 -3.05 -10.64 24.44
CA MET A 178 -3.73 -11.86 24.02
C MET A 178 -2.76 -12.86 23.39
N LEU A 179 -3.11 -14.14 23.45
CA LEU A 179 -2.34 -15.23 22.82
C LEU A 179 -2.49 -15.20 21.30
N PRO A 180 -1.59 -15.85 20.54
CA PRO A 180 -1.76 -16.03 19.09
C PRO A 180 -3.15 -16.56 18.74
N GLU A 181 -3.64 -16.15 17.57
CA GLU A 181 -4.96 -16.54 17.01
C GLU A 181 -6.18 -16.00 17.75
N GLN A 182 -6.01 -15.27 18.85
CA GLN A 182 -7.12 -14.58 19.52
C GLN A 182 -7.43 -13.22 18.87
N GLN A 183 -8.71 -12.85 18.86
CA GLN A 183 -9.18 -11.57 18.31
C GLN A 183 -9.28 -10.50 19.41
N GLY A 184 -8.71 -9.33 19.14
CA GLY A 184 -8.72 -8.18 20.03
C GLY A 184 -8.36 -6.88 19.31
N GLU A 185 -7.98 -5.87 20.08
CA GLU A 185 -7.53 -4.58 19.55
C GLU A 185 -6.04 -4.64 19.17
N LEU A 186 -5.68 -4.11 18.01
CA LEU A 186 -4.30 -4.02 17.56
C LEU A 186 -3.63 -2.76 18.15
N TRP A 187 -2.64 -2.96 19.00
CA TRP A 187 -1.78 -1.87 19.48
C TRP A 187 -0.43 -1.93 18.77
N ILE A 188 0.02 -0.76 18.30
CA ILE A 188 1.29 -0.61 17.59
C ILE A 188 2.21 0.37 18.33
N LYS A 189 3.51 0.12 18.24
CA LYS A 189 4.55 1.00 18.75
C LYS A 189 5.70 1.01 17.76
N GLY A 190 6.28 2.19 17.52
CA GLY A 190 7.43 2.30 16.65
C GLY A 190 7.67 3.73 16.19
N PRO A 191 8.75 3.95 15.41
CA PRO A 191 9.15 5.27 14.95
C PRO A 191 8.19 5.85 13.90
N LEU A 192 7.18 5.11 13.44
CA LEU A 192 6.15 5.58 12.52
C LEU A 192 4.93 6.16 13.24
N VAL A 193 4.79 5.97 14.55
CA VAL A 193 3.66 6.53 15.32
C VAL A 193 3.83 8.04 15.45
N MET A 194 2.75 8.79 15.22
CA MET A 194 2.71 10.25 15.27
C MET A 194 3.20 10.79 16.60
N LYS A 195 3.59 12.07 16.62
CA LYS A 195 3.86 12.78 17.86
C LYS A 195 2.55 12.95 18.64
N VAL A 196 2.61 12.64 19.93
CA VAL A 196 1.58 13.01 20.90
C VAL A 196 2.21 14.06 21.80
N ASP A 197 1.66 15.27 21.81
CA ASP A 197 2.02 16.26 22.82
C ASP A 197 1.35 15.80 24.13
N VAL A 198 2.17 15.41 25.10
CA VAL A 198 1.74 15.07 26.47
C VAL A 198 1.83 16.32 27.33
#